data_AF-A0A511MC94-F1
#
_entry.id   AF-A0A511MC94-F1
#
_cell.length_a   1.000
_cell.length_b   1.000
_cell.length_c   1.000
_cell.angle_alpha   90.00
_cell.angle_beta   90.00
_cell.angle_gamma   90.00
#
_symmetry.space_group_name_H-M   'P 1'
#
loop_
_entity.id
_entity.type
_entity.pdbx_description
1 polymer ?
#
loop_
_entity_poly.entity_id
_entity_poly.type
_entity_poly.pdbx_seq_one_letter_code
_entity_poly.pdbx_strand_id
1 'polypeptide(L)'
;MNTLWRIEDIDPDDPEQRFLPALQCIPIIGRTPIVFVEPLARAISKHLTEAGCPPMDPALATKKFQRPYRGEQHSLNGAGQWVDLDVSDPEPVVIQDPATMTVREREAQVERLRYLGYRIDEPEPATPTAQVIDTLDTPPRFDPSAHSVTEVNAYLRALDDPIEHRRVIHAERNDKVRNGILRRFG
;
A
#
# COMPACT_ATOMS: atom_id res chain seq x y z
N MET A 1 -16.37 12.50 3.29
CA MET A 1 -16.35 11.62 2.11
C MET A 1 -17.72 10.95 2.06
N ASN A 2 -18.48 11.11 0.97
CA ASN A 2 -19.79 10.47 0.85
C ASN A 2 -19.59 8.97 0.62
N THR A 3 -19.61 8.18 1.69
CA THR A 3 -19.59 6.72 1.61
C THR A 3 -21.02 6.21 1.43
N LEU A 4 -21.19 5.06 0.77
CA LEU A 4 -22.48 4.35 0.77
C LEU A 4 -22.85 3.96 2.20
N TRP A 5 -24.11 4.21 2.60
CA TRP A 5 -24.59 3.91 3.95
C TRP A 5 -25.00 2.44 4.03
N ARG A 6 -24.28 1.63 4.80
CA ARG A 6 -24.60 0.21 5.00
C ARG A 6 -25.28 0.03 6.34
N ILE A 7 -26.17 -0.96 6.43
CA ILE A 7 -26.83 -1.28 7.70
C ILE A 7 -25.84 -1.65 8.80
N GLU A 8 -24.72 -2.27 8.43
CA GLU A 8 -23.63 -2.69 9.34
C GLU A 8 -22.81 -1.52 9.89
N ASP A 9 -22.75 -0.39 9.15
CA ASP A 9 -21.91 0.77 9.47
C ASP A 9 -22.71 1.86 10.22
N ILE A 10 -23.98 1.60 10.52
CA ILE A 10 -24.95 2.58 11.01
C ILE A 10 -25.37 2.24 12.43
N ASP A 11 -25.39 3.26 13.29
CA ASP A 11 -25.96 3.14 14.63
C ASP A 11 -27.50 3.14 14.55
N PRO A 12 -28.17 2.02 14.89
CA PRO A 12 -29.63 1.93 14.83
C PRO A 12 -30.32 2.74 15.92
N ASP A 13 -29.61 3.20 16.96
CA ASP A 13 -30.18 4.00 18.04
C ASP A 13 -30.02 5.51 17.83
N ASP A 14 -29.16 5.93 16.88
CA ASP A 14 -29.04 7.32 16.46
C ASP A 14 -30.18 7.70 15.49
N PRO A 15 -31.10 8.63 15.86
CA PRO A 15 -32.20 9.04 15.00
C PRO A 15 -31.73 9.61 13.66
N GLU A 16 -30.55 10.21 13.58
CA GLU A 16 -30.02 10.77 12.32
C GLU A 16 -29.45 9.71 11.39
N GLN A 17 -29.17 8.50 11.89
CA GLN A 17 -28.51 7.44 11.13
C GLN A 17 -29.41 6.26 10.81
N ARG A 18 -30.35 5.93 11.71
CA ARG A 18 -31.24 4.77 11.67
C ARG A 18 -31.83 4.44 10.30
N PHE A 19 -32.20 5.44 9.49
CA PHE A 19 -32.81 5.23 8.18
C PHE A 19 -31.90 5.56 6.99
N LEU A 20 -30.65 5.98 7.20
CA LEU A 20 -29.73 6.31 6.11
C LEU A 20 -29.62 5.19 5.06
N PRO A 21 -29.47 3.88 5.42
CA PRO A 21 -29.37 2.82 4.42
C PRO A 21 -30.55 2.78 3.45
N ALA A 22 -31.77 3.10 3.92
CA ALA A 22 -33.00 3.12 3.13
C ALA A 22 -33.16 4.39 2.26
N LEU A 23 -32.42 5.46 2.56
CA LEU A 23 -32.52 6.75 1.86
C LEU A 23 -31.57 6.86 0.66
N GLN A 24 -31.06 5.74 0.13
CA GLN A 24 -30.17 5.74 -1.04
C GLN A 24 -30.92 5.31 -2.29
N CYS A 25 -30.70 6.02 -3.39
CA CYS A 25 -31.25 5.69 -4.72
C CYS A 25 -32.72 5.24 -4.67
N ILE A 26 -33.59 6.05 -4.04
CA ILE A 26 -35.01 5.70 -3.90
C ILE A 26 -35.65 5.68 -5.30
N PRO A 27 -36.28 4.56 -5.70
CA PRO A 27 -36.91 4.46 -7.01
C PRO A 27 -38.12 5.41 -7.08
N ILE A 28 -38.14 6.24 -8.11
CA ILE A 28 -39.27 7.14 -8.42
C ILE A 28 -39.79 6.88 -9.83
N ILE A 29 -40.82 7.64 -10.24
CA ILE A 29 -41.33 7.61 -11.61
C ILE A 29 -40.22 8.05 -12.56
N GLY A 30 -39.78 7.13 -13.42
CA GLY A 30 -38.72 7.37 -14.40
C GLY A 30 -37.56 6.38 -14.25
N ARG A 31 -36.44 6.70 -14.91
CA ARG A 31 -35.22 5.86 -14.89
C ARG A 31 -34.17 6.32 -13.88
N THR A 32 -34.33 7.51 -13.30
CA THR A 32 -33.34 8.10 -12.40
C THR A 32 -33.87 8.05 -10.97
N PRO A 33 -33.18 7.39 -10.03
CA PRO A 33 -33.61 7.37 -8.64
C PRO A 33 -33.36 8.72 -7.96
N ILE A 34 -34.08 8.98 -6.87
CA ILE A 34 -33.75 10.10 -5.97
C ILE A 34 -32.52 9.73 -5.15
N VAL A 35 -31.56 10.65 -5.13
CA VAL A 35 -30.40 10.59 -4.24
C VAL A 35 -30.43 11.79 -3.30
N PHE A 36 -30.03 11.58 -2.05
CA PHE A 36 -29.95 12.64 -1.05
C PHE A 36 -28.49 12.93 -0.71
N VAL A 37 -28.17 14.21 -0.54
CA VAL A 37 -26.94 14.60 0.14
C VAL A 37 -27.04 14.21 1.61
N GLU A 38 -25.92 13.83 2.24
CA GLU A 38 -25.91 13.29 3.59
C GLU A 38 -26.63 14.16 4.63
N PRO A 39 -26.44 15.50 4.69
CA PRO A 39 -27.13 16.33 5.67
C PRO A 39 -28.67 16.27 5.55
N LEU A 40 -29.18 16.17 4.32
CA LEU A 40 -30.61 16.05 4.06
C LEU A 40 -31.13 14.66 4.43
N ALA A 41 -30.38 13.60 4.12
CA ALA A 41 -30.73 12.24 4.49
C ALA A 41 -30.81 12.09 6.03
N ARG A 42 -29.86 12.68 6.76
CA ARG A 42 -29.85 12.70 8.23
C ARG A 42 -31.07 13.42 8.80
N ALA A 43 -31.41 14.58 8.25
CA ALA A 43 -32.61 15.32 8.64
C ALA A 43 -33.90 14.51 8.41
N ILE A 44 -33.99 13.80 7.28
CA ILE A 44 -35.14 12.91 6.98
C ILE A 44 -35.16 11.72 7.96
N SER A 45 -34.02 11.08 8.24
CA SER A 45 -33.93 9.97 9.20
C SER A 45 -34.43 10.38 10.58
N LYS A 46 -34.00 11.56 11.05
CA LYS A 46 -34.45 12.11 12.33
C LYS A 46 -35.95 12.36 12.32
N HIS A 47 -36.46 12.97 11.25
CA HIS A 47 -37.89 13.23 11.11
C HIS A 47 -38.73 11.95 11.12
N LEU A 48 -38.32 10.88 10.42
CA LEU A 48 -38.99 9.59 10.44
C LEU A 48 -39.01 8.97 11.84
N THR A 49 -37.89 9.10 12.57
CA THR A 49 -37.81 8.63 13.96
C THR A 49 -38.76 9.40 14.87
N GLU A 50 -38.78 10.74 14.78
CA GLU A 50 -39.68 11.61 15.55
C GLU A 50 -41.16 11.40 15.18
N ALA A 51 -41.44 11.02 13.93
CA ALA A 51 -42.78 10.64 13.47
C ALA A 51 -43.24 9.26 13.98
N GLY A 52 -42.39 8.52 14.71
CA GLY A 52 -42.71 7.23 15.29
C GLY A 52 -42.54 6.04 14.34
N CYS A 53 -41.79 6.20 13.23
CA CYS A 53 -41.43 5.06 12.40
C CYS A 53 -40.56 4.08 13.19
N PRO A 54 -40.90 2.77 13.19
CA PRO A 54 -40.07 1.78 13.86
C PRO A 54 -38.69 1.68 13.18
N PRO A 55 -37.64 1.28 13.91
CA PRO A 55 -36.34 1.00 13.32
C PRO A 55 -36.43 0.00 12.15
N MET A 56 -35.48 0.06 11.23
CA MET A 56 -35.38 -0.92 10.15
C MET A 56 -35.18 -2.33 10.73
N ASP A 57 -36.10 -3.24 10.42
CA ASP A 57 -35.97 -4.66 10.74
C ASP A 57 -35.60 -5.45 9.48
N PRO A 58 -34.38 -6.01 9.39
CA PRO A 58 -33.96 -6.82 8.26
C PRO A 58 -34.88 -8.01 7.98
N ALA A 59 -35.55 -8.56 8.99
CA ALA A 59 -36.47 -9.70 8.83
C ALA A 59 -37.77 -9.32 8.11
N LEU A 60 -38.12 -8.03 8.09
CA LEU A 60 -39.29 -7.50 7.39
C LEU A 60 -38.94 -6.91 6.02
N ALA A 61 -37.66 -6.78 5.68
CA ALA A 61 -37.23 -6.24 4.41
C ALA A 61 -37.64 -7.18 3.27
N THR A 62 -38.22 -6.63 2.20
CA THR A 62 -38.52 -7.38 0.97
C THR A 62 -37.52 -7.11 -0.14
N LYS A 63 -36.67 -6.09 0.03
CA LYS A 63 -35.68 -5.63 -0.94
C LYS A 63 -34.37 -5.29 -0.26
N LYS A 64 -33.28 -5.39 -1.02
CA LYS A 64 -31.94 -4.94 -0.62
C LYS A 64 -31.41 -3.89 -1.59
N PHE A 65 -30.58 -3.01 -1.07
CA PHE A 65 -29.84 -2.06 -1.89
C PHE A 65 -28.64 -2.75 -2.56
N GLN A 66 -28.64 -2.75 -3.88
CA GLN A 66 -27.53 -3.22 -4.72
C GLN A 66 -26.74 -2.01 -5.21
N ARG A 67 -25.42 -2.07 -4.98
CA ARG A 67 -24.50 -0.98 -5.30
C ARG A 67 -24.35 -0.79 -6.81
N PRO A 68 -23.90 0.39 -7.26
CA PRO A 68 -23.51 0.60 -8.65
C PRO A 68 -22.53 -0.47 -9.12
N TYR A 69 -22.87 -1.19 -10.19
CA TYR A 69 -22.02 -2.22 -10.80
C TYR A 69 -20.66 -1.66 -11.27
N ARG A 70 -20.64 -0.38 -11.67
CA ARG A 70 -19.45 0.32 -12.16
C ARG A 70 -19.50 1.79 -11.73
N GLY A 71 -18.32 2.41 -11.65
CA GLY A 71 -18.16 3.82 -11.33
C GLY A 71 -17.92 4.06 -9.85
N GLU A 72 -18.05 5.32 -9.43
CA GLU A 72 -17.74 5.77 -8.08
C GLU A 72 -18.71 5.18 -7.05
N GLN A 73 -18.19 4.67 -5.93
CA GLN A 73 -18.97 3.98 -4.91
C GLN A 73 -19.40 4.95 -3.79
N HIS A 74 -20.30 5.89 -4.10
CA HIS A 74 -20.82 6.88 -3.15
C HIS A 74 -22.36 7.03 -3.24
N SER A 75 -23.00 7.55 -2.19
CA SER A 75 -24.48 7.66 -2.10
C SER A 75 -25.14 8.52 -3.18
N LEU A 76 -24.41 9.48 -3.76
CA LEU A 76 -24.87 10.31 -4.88
C LEU A 76 -24.79 9.61 -6.25
N ASN A 77 -24.26 8.38 -6.32
CA ASN A 77 -24.21 7.66 -7.58
C ASN A 77 -25.56 6.95 -7.80
N GLY A 78 -26.41 7.57 -8.60
CA GLY A 78 -27.75 7.07 -8.94
C GLY A 78 -27.79 5.79 -9.79
N ALA A 79 -26.65 5.14 -10.03
CA ALA A 79 -26.59 3.82 -10.64
C ALA A 79 -26.82 2.66 -9.65
N GLY A 80 -27.01 2.95 -8.36
CA GLY A 80 -27.47 1.98 -7.37
C GLY A 80 -28.96 1.66 -7.55
N GLN A 81 -29.38 0.46 -7.15
CA GLN A 81 -30.76 0.01 -7.32
C GLN A 81 -31.26 -0.83 -6.15
N TRP A 82 -32.57 -0.79 -5.91
CA TRP A 82 -33.24 -1.66 -4.94
C TRP A 82 -33.78 -2.90 -5.66
N VAL A 83 -33.25 -4.06 -5.33
CA VAL A 83 -33.59 -5.36 -5.92
C VAL A 83 -34.23 -6.27 -4.89
N ASP A 84 -34.90 -7.33 -5.34
CA ASP A 84 -35.45 -8.34 -4.45
C ASP A 84 -34.31 -9.08 -3.70
N LEU A 85 -34.61 -9.61 -2.50
CA LEU A 85 -33.59 -10.21 -1.63
C LEU A 85 -32.82 -11.36 -2.29
N ASP A 86 -33.51 -12.16 -3.12
CA ASP A 86 -32.95 -13.35 -3.77
C ASP A 86 -32.04 -13.05 -4.95
N VAL A 87 -32.01 -11.79 -5.41
CA VAL A 87 -31.15 -11.39 -6.53
C VAL A 87 -29.69 -11.45 -6.07
N SER A 88 -28.89 -12.30 -6.70
CA SER A 88 -27.45 -12.37 -6.43
C SER A 88 -26.77 -11.02 -6.69
N ASP A 89 -25.78 -10.69 -5.87
CA ASP A 89 -24.97 -9.50 -6.12
C ASP A 89 -24.20 -9.67 -7.45
N PRO A 90 -24.00 -8.60 -8.22
CA PRO A 90 -23.34 -8.69 -9.50
C PRO A 90 -21.85 -8.97 -9.27
N GLU A 91 -21.24 -9.73 -10.17
CA GLU A 91 -19.80 -10.00 -10.09
C GLU A 91 -19.02 -8.67 -10.10
N PRO A 92 -18.06 -8.48 -9.18
CA PRO A 92 -17.24 -7.27 -9.19
C PRO A 92 -16.54 -7.10 -10.53
N VAL A 93 -16.62 -5.90 -11.10
CA VAL A 93 -15.84 -5.57 -12.30
C VAL A 93 -14.36 -5.52 -11.90
N VAL A 94 -13.62 -6.56 -12.23
CA VAL A 94 -12.17 -6.60 -12.04
C VAL A 94 -11.52 -5.84 -13.20
N ILE A 95 -10.73 -4.81 -12.87
CA ILE A 95 -9.86 -4.15 -13.85
C ILE A 95 -8.83 -5.19 -14.28
N GLN A 96 -8.73 -5.43 -15.59
CA GLN A 96 -7.75 -6.34 -16.16
C GLN A 96 -6.35 -5.92 -15.72
N ASP A 97 -5.59 -6.85 -15.13
CA ASP A 97 -4.20 -6.61 -14.74
C ASP A 97 -3.30 -6.73 -15.98
N PRO A 98 -2.64 -5.64 -16.42
CA PRO A 98 -1.74 -5.68 -17.58
C PRO A 98 -0.60 -6.71 -17.42
N ALA A 99 -0.17 -7.03 -16.20
CA ALA A 99 0.88 -8.02 -15.96
C ALA A 99 0.45 -9.44 -16.38
N THR A 100 -0.84 -9.75 -16.29
CA THR A 100 -1.41 -11.06 -16.66
C THR A 100 -1.66 -11.21 -18.17
N MET A 101 -1.63 -10.10 -18.91
CA MET A 101 -1.88 -10.05 -20.33
C MET A 101 -0.64 -10.43 -21.16
N THR A 102 -0.86 -10.91 -22.38
CA THR A 102 0.23 -11.11 -23.33
C THR A 102 0.82 -9.78 -23.79
N VAL A 103 2.05 -9.79 -24.29
CA VAL A 103 2.74 -8.58 -24.79
C VAL A 103 1.91 -7.87 -25.86
N ARG A 104 1.34 -8.64 -26.81
CA ARG A 104 0.53 -8.10 -27.91
C ARG A 104 -0.75 -7.42 -27.42
N GLU A 105 -1.41 -7.98 -26.42
CA GLU A 105 -2.63 -7.39 -25.86
C GLU A 105 -2.33 -6.11 -25.07
N ARG A 106 -1.19 -6.07 -24.36
CA ARG A 106 -0.72 -4.84 -23.70
C ARG A 106 -0.43 -3.74 -24.72
N GLU A 107 0.28 -4.05 -25.80
CA GLU A 107 0.55 -3.10 -26.88
C GLU A 107 -0.76 -2.56 -27.49
N ALA A 108 -1.73 -3.44 -27.73
CA ALA A 108 -3.05 -3.04 -28.22
C ALA A 108 -3.80 -2.13 -27.24
N GLN A 109 -3.69 -2.37 -25.92
CA GLN A 109 -4.27 -1.47 -24.91
C GLN A 109 -3.59 -0.11 -24.89
N VAL A 110 -2.24 -0.05 -24.95
CA VAL A 110 -1.48 1.20 -25.00
C VAL A 110 -1.87 2.01 -26.24
N GLU A 111 -1.95 1.38 -27.40
CA GLU A 111 -2.39 2.05 -28.63
C GLU A 111 -3.85 2.53 -28.54
N ARG A 112 -4.74 1.75 -27.90
CA ARG A 112 -6.12 2.20 -27.65
C ARG A 112 -6.18 3.41 -26.74
N LEU A 113 -5.36 3.47 -25.70
CA LEU A 113 -5.27 4.61 -24.79
C LEU A 113 -4.70 5.84 -25.51
N ARG A 114 -3.67 5.69 -26.34
CA ARG A 114 -3.14 6.75 -27.21
C ARG A 114 -4.21 7.29 -28.16
N TYR A 115 -4.99 6.40 -28.79
CA TYR A 115 -6.12 6.78 -29.65
C TYR A 115 -7.20 7.58 -28.91
N LEU A 116 -7.43 7.27 -27.63
CA LEU A 116 -8.35 8.02 -26.75
C LEU A 116 -7.77 9.35 -26.26
N GLY A 117 -6.54 9.71 -26.65
CA GLY A 117 -5.88 10.97 -26.33
C GLY A 117 -5.04 10.96 -25.04
N TYR A 118 -4.82 9.80 -24.43
CA TYR A 118 -3.92 9.68 -23.28
C TYR A 118 -2.47 9.75 -23.72
N ARG A 119 -1.67 10.58 -23.04
CA ARG A 119 -0.21 10.62 -23.19
C ARG A 119 0.40 9.56 -22.28
N ILE A 120 1.04 8.57 -22.89
CA ILE A 120 1.77 7.51 -22.21
C ILE A 120 3.24 7.74 -22.53
N ASP A 121 3.97 8.25 -21.56
CA ASP A 121 5.41 8.48 -21.68
C ASP A 121 6.15 7.13 -21.71
N GLU A 122 7.29 7.11 -22.38
CA GLU A 122 8.17 5.95 -22.33
C GLU A 122 8.71 5.79 -20.90
N PRO A 123 8.91 4.54 -20.43
CA PRO A 123 9.46 4.31 -19.11
C PRO A 123 10.81 5.04 -18.99
N GLU A 124 10.96 5.83 -17.92
CA GLU A 124 12.23 6.52 -17.67
C GLU A 124 13.36 5.49 -17.58
N PRO A 125 14.51 5.75 -18.22
CA PRO A 125 15.66 4.86 -18.11
C PRO A 125 16.04 4.76 -16.63
N ALA A 126 16.22 3.53 -16.15
CA ALA A 126 16.64 3.28 -14.78
C ALA A 126 17.88 4.13 -14.48
N THR A 127 17.77 5.07 -13.53
CA THR A 127 18.91 5.89 -13.14
C THR A 127 19.99 4.95 -12.60
N PRO A 128 21.22 4.97 -13.15
CA PRO A 128 22.30 4.14 -12.63
C PRO A 128 22.52 4.53 -11.17
N THR A 129 22.04 3.68 -10.27
CA THR A 129 22.28 3.83 -8.84
C THR A 129 23.74 3.52 -8.62
N ALA A 130 24.46 4.43 -7.96
CA ALA A 130 25.85 4.17 -7.60
C ALA A 130 25.89 2.90 -6.75
N GLN A 131 26.49 1.82 -7.26
CA GLN A 131 26.85 0.69 -6.44
C GLN A 131 28.03 1.13 -5.58
N VAL A 132 27.89 0.98 -4.26
CA VAL A 132 29.05 1.05 -3.36
C VAL A 132 29.87 -0.20 -3.64
N ILE A 133 30.82 -0.06 -4.57
CA ILE A 133 31.92 -0.99 -4.69
C ILE A 133 32.77 -0.69 -3.46
N ASP A 134 32.74 -1.59 -2.48
CA ASP A 134 33.60 -1.49 -1.31
C ASP A 134 35.06 -1.62 -1.81
N THR A 135 35.75 -0.50 -1.94
CA THR A 135 37.11 -0.39 -2.50
C THR A 135 38.19 -0.93 -1.54
N LEU A 136 37.82 -1.89 -0.68
CA LEU A 136 38.66 -2.41 0.40
C LEU A 136 39.78 -3.36 -0.07
N ASP A 137 39.82 -3.75 -1.34
CA ASP A 137 40.76 -4.76 -1.85
C ASP A 137 41.68 -4.30 -3.00
N THR A 138 42.30 -3.10 -2.94
CA THR A 138 43.61 -2.92 -3.61
C THR A 138 44.42 -1.76 -3.01
N PRO A 139 45.65 -1.99 -2.50
CA PRO A 139 46.37 -3.25 -2.33
C PRO A 139 46.02 -3.95 -1.00
N PRO A 140 46.30 -5.27 -0.88
CA PRO A 140 45.98 -6.04 0.32
C PRO A 140 46.66 -5.43 1.55
N ARG A 141 45.86 -5.02 2.55
CA ARG A 141 46.38 -4.54 3.84
C ARG A 141 47.07 -5.69 4.56
N PHE A 142 48.19 -5.41 5.24
CA PHE A 142 49.03 -6.42 5.90
C PHE A 142 48.20 -7.25 6.90
N ASP A 143 48.03 -8.55 6.65
CA ASP A 143 47.32 -9.43 7.57
C ASP A 143 48.32 -10.06 8.57
N PRO A 144 48.34 -9.65 9.85
CA PRO A 144 49.23 -10.25 10.83
C PRO A 144 49.02 -11.76 10.97
N SER A 145 47.80 -12.27 10.76
CA SER A 145 47.44 -13.68 10.99
C SER A 145 48.18 -14.65 10.04
N ALA A 146 48.57 -14.14 8.87
CA ALA A 146 49.27 -14.85 7.81
C ALA A 146 50.80 -14.82 7.96
N HIS A 147 51.34 -14.06 8.93
CA HIS A 147 52.78 -13.85 9.11
C HIS A 147 53.30 -14.34 10.47
N SER A 148 54.59 -14.65 10.53
CA SER A 148 55.26 -15.08 11.77
C SER A 148 55.46 -13.92 12.76
N VAL A 149 55.67 -14.25 14.04
CA VAL A 149 55.90 -13.24 15.10
C VAL A 149 57.10 -12.34 14.81
N THR A 150 58.14 -12.88 14.17
CA THR A 150 59.33 -12.12 13.76
C THR A 150 59.03 -11.13 12.63
N GLU A 151 58.22 -11.53 11.66
CA GLU A 151 57.84 -10.70 10.51
C GLU A 151 56.87 -9.59 10.91
N VAL A 152 55.87 -9.88 11.75
CA VAL A 152 54.94 -8.85 12.27
C VAL A 152 55.70 -7.83 13.13
N ASN A 153 56.65 -8.26 13.96
CA ASN A 153 57.49 -7.35 14.74
C ASN A 153 58.43 -6.51 13.87
N ALA A 154 58.92 -7.04 12.75
CA ALA A 154 59.73 -6.27 11.81
C ALA A 154 58.87 -5.23 11.07
N TYR A 155 57.66 -5.64 10.65
CA TYR A 155 56.68 -4.76 10.01
C TYR A 155 56.27 -3.59 10.92
N LEU A 156 55.88 -3.86 12.17
CA LEU A 156 55.49 -2.82 13.13
C LEU A 156 56.62 -1.84 13.48
N ARG A 157 57.89 -2.26 13.39
CA ARG A 157 59.04 -1.35 13.59
C ARG A 157 59.33 -0.45 12.40
N ALA A 158 59.05 -0.92 11.19
CA ALA A 158 59.28 -0.18 9.96
C ALA A 158 58.09 0.71 9.56
N LEU A 159 56.99 0.62 10.30
CA LEU A 159 55.73 1.29 10.00
C LEU A 159 55.67 2.67 10.68
N ASP A 160 55.61 3.72 9.87
CA ASP A 160 55.48 5.10 10.35
C ASP A 160 54.01 5.54 10.55
N ASP A 161 53.03 4.77 10.06
CA ASP A 161 51.60 5.08 10.18
C ASP A 161 51.00 4.61 11.52
N PRO A 162 50.61 5.52 12.43
CA PRO A 162 50.06 5.18 13.72
C PRO A 162 48.65 4.56 13.66
N ILE A 163 47.92 4.73 12.57
CA ILE A 163 46.58 4.15 12.38
C ILE A 163 46.71 2.68 12.02
N GLU A 164 47.57 2.35 11.05
CA GLU A 164 47.85 0.97 10.66
C GLU A 164 48.51 0.19 11.79
N HIS A 165 49.39 0.83 12.58
CA HIS A 165 49.96 0.21 13.78
C HIS A 165 48.86 -0.21 14.77
N ARG A 166 47.87 0.66 15.03
CA ARG A 166 46.73 0.33 15.91
C ARG A 166 45.84 -0.76 15.34
N ARG A 167 45.60 -0.76 14.02
CA ARG A 167 44.80 -1.80 13.35
C ARG A 167 45.44 -3.18 13.49
N VAL A 168 46.75 -3.29 13.24
CA VAL A 168 47.47 -4.56 13.33
C VAL A 168 47.50 -5.08 14.77
N ILE A 169 47.72 -4.21 15.76
CA ILE A 169 47.63 -4.60 17.18
C ILE A 169 46.20 -5.01 17.57
N HIS A 170 45.18 -4.34 17.06
CA HIS A 170 43.79 -4.72 17.30
C HIS A 170 43.45 -6.08 16.67
N ALA A 171 43.92 -6.34 15.45
CA ALA A 171 43.77 -7.64 14.80
C ALA A 171 44.48 -8.77 15.57
N GLU A 172 45.70 -8.53 16.08
CA GLU A 172 46.42 -9.50 16.93
C GLU A 172 45.72 -9.79 18.26
N ARG A 173 45.08 -8.78 18.87
CA ARG A 173 44.31 -8.95 20.11
C ARG A 173 43.03 -9.74 19.90
N ASN A 174 42.43 -9.67 18.71
CA ASN A 174 41.16 -10.34 18.44
C ASN A 174 41.32 -11.77 17.91
N ASP A 175 42.42 -12.07 17.19
CA ASP A 175 42.54 -13.35 16.48
C ASP A 175 43.39 -14.40 17.23
N LYS A 176 44.70 -14.16 17.41
CA LYS A 176 45.65 -15.20 17.93
C LYS A 176 46.43 -14.83 19.19
N VAL A 177 46.22 -13.64 19.75
CA VAL A 177 46.78 -13.12 21.03
C VAL A 177 48.23 -13.54 21.28
N ARG A 178 49.12 -13.19 20.36
CA ARG A 178 50.53 -13.61 20.43
C ARG A 178 51.32 -12.71 21.38
N ASN A 179 51.63 -13.23 22.57
CA ASN A 179 52.32 -12.52 23.66
C ASN A 179 53.66 -11.88 23.25
N GLY A 180 54.37 -12.43 22.26
CA GLY A 180 55.64 -11.88 21.75
C GLY A 180 55.51 -10.56 20.98
N ILE A 181 54.31 -10.21 20.52
CA ILE A 181 54.00 -8.96 19.79
C ILE A 181 53.34 -7.97 20.75
N LEU A 182 52.31 -8.44 21.48
CA LEU A 182 51.53 -7.60 22.41
C LEU A 182 52.35 -7.10 23.61
N ARG A 183 53.33 -7.86 24.10
CA ARG A 183 54.21 -7.38 25.18
C ARG A 183 55.16 -6.26 24.71
N ARG A 184 55.39 -6.14 23.40
CA ARG A 184 56.38 -5.22 22.81
C ARG A 184 55.76 -3.95 22.23
N PHE A 185 54.53 -4.07 21.71
CA PHE A 185 53.83 -3.01 20.97
C PHE A 185 52.36 -2.81 21.39
N GLY A 186 51.87 -3.63 22.33
CA GLY A 186 50.49 -3.62 22.80
C GLY A 186 50.30 -2.96 24.15
#